data_AF-A0A344WEU1-F1
#
_entry.id   AF-A0A344WEU1-F1
#
_cell.length_a   1.000
_cell.length_b   1.000
_cell.length_c   1.000
_cell.angle_alpha   90.00
_cell.angle_beta   90.00
_cell.angle_gamma   90.00
#
_symmetry.space_group_name_H-M   'P 1'
#
loop_
_entity.id
_entity.type
_entity.pdbx_description
1 polymer ?
#
loop_
_entity_poly.entity_id
_entity_poly.type
_entity_poly.pdbx_seq_one_letter_code
_entity_poly.pdbx_strand_id
1 'polypeptide(L)'
;MMAVRLLNARKFVAYCKERDIDVSAERLVRLERLGVFRPVFRFQADDTLTVKLEVPGDQTTTWFENRWALDSYAPSANYDIPLPNDESSAAYYSIFQIDHLCLVLNAFNMNVQLDRFLEYSNEPLDWEKIGERWLAYGDMALKSKRNHTFRPAIALLCQYISDRYYPQTQTNKRTITISGPGGFSEDEWMLVNGLDWDWYQYTRNFDPKEVEARFALTPEVLRHAYETLGSAASRCDPIDSWANLVEFVSLYQKKKLKGKALRAQSMREAANMLRLLYKSLYGEDLRPTHQIHGQVINHFPELDQRNDVRRHLEFVVNQYDLNPQPKLVLFVEGESEVVLIEAVFRDLFGTHPGASGIEIVNLQGVNNATGSKKEDRFKAIFRLVDYLHHHQTLTYLILDNENQASKLKAAASETRSLHGQSRMAVPPDHIQLWEVSLEFDNFSDDEIASALTAITDGRCFFNANEVHTAREDKMPGSALTALFRSKTNYGLNKPTLATELAKILTDRSSERRTSDRPIVKLLKIVRTLALRNPFPTRQKSWLVNQASSFLGGVKKT
;
A
#
# COMPACT_ATOMS: atom_id res chain seq x y z
N MET A 1 0.64 20.87 1.42
CA MET A 1 -0.41 20.05 2.05
C MET A 1 -1.50 19.78 1.06
N MET A 2 -1.54 18.56 0.57
CA MET A 2 -2.29 18.15 -0.61
C MET A 2 -2.85 16.73 -0.52
N ALA A 3 -2.17 15.80 0.15
CA ALA A 3 -2.71 14.45 0.36
C ALA A 3 -3.92 14.47 1.30
N VAL A 4 -3.85 15.28 2.36
CA VAL A 4 -4.90 15.42 3.37
C VAL A 4 -5.19 16.89 3.57
N ARG A 5 -6.38 17.31 3.17
CA ARG A 5 -6.84 18.70 3.29
C ARG A 5 -7.32 18.97 4.70
N LEU A 6 -7.04 20.18 5.18
CA LEU A 6 -7.71 20.71 6.35
C LEU A 6 -9.19 20.96 6.04
N LEU A 7 -10.02 20.79 7.06
CA LEU A 7 -11.46 20.88 6.97
C LEU A 7 -11.91 22.12 7.74
N ASN A 8 -12.70 22.98 7.11
CA ASN A 8 -13.41 24.02 7.85
C ASN A 8 -14.33 23.39 8.93
N ALA A 9 -14.76 24.17 9.92
CA ALA A 9 -15.55 23.69 11.05
C ALA A 9 -16.75 22.81 10.65
N ARG A 10 -17.51 23.22 9.60
CA ARG A 10 -18.67 22.47 9.11
C ARG A 10 -18.29 21.10 8.54
N LYS A 11 -17.27 21.06 7.68
CA LYS A 11 -16.74 19.81 7.09
C LYS A 11 -16.15 18.91 8.17
N PHE A 12 -15.45 19.47 9.15
CA PHE A 12 -14.87 18.72 10.27
C PHE A 12 -15.94 18.11 11.19
N VAL A 13 -17.02 18.84 11.48
CA VAL A 13 -18.18 18.32 12.21
C VAL A 13 -18.83 17.15 11.46
N ALA A 14 -19.03 17.28 10.15
CA ALA A 14 -19.56 16.19 9.33
C ALA A 14 -18.64 14.96 9.37
N TYR A 15 -17.33 15.17 9.23
CA TYR A 15 -16.30 14.14 9.34
C TYR A 15 -16.32 13.42 10.71
N CYS A 16 -16.53 14.16 11.79
CA CYS A 16 -16.68 13.64 13.16
C CYS A 16 -17.98 12.82 13.32
N LYS A 17 -19.09 13.30 12.77
CA LYS A 17 -20.40 12.62 12.86
C LYS A 17 -20.38 11.24 12.18
N GLU A 18 -19.73 11.12 11.02
CA GLU A 18 -19.53 9.82 10.34
C GLU A 18 -18.75 8.80 11.20
N ARG A 19 -17.98 9.29 12.17
CA ARG A 19 -17.09 8.55 13.07
C ARG A 19 -17.65 8.37 14.48
N ASP A 20 -18.95 8.62 14.67
CA ASP A 20 -19.61 8.50 15.98
C ASP A 20 -18.93 9.40 17.04
N ILE A 21 -18.62 10.64 16.63
CA ILE A 21 -18.11 11.70 17.50
C ILE A 21 -19.14 12.82 17.52
N ASP A 22 -19.86 12.95 18.63
CA ASP A 22 -20.92 13.94 18.79
C ASP A 22 -20.35 15.32 19.16
N VAL A 23 -20.28 16.18 18.15
CA VAL A 23 -19.78 17.55 18.28
C VAL A 23 -20.50 18.47 17.29
N SER A 24 -20.81 19.69 17.72
CA SER A 24 -21.33 20.76 16.87
C SER A 24 -20.26 21.83 16.63
N ALA A 25 -20.43 22.65 15.58
CA ALA A 25 -19.53 23.78 15.33
C ALA A 25 -19.47 24.74 16.52
N GLU A 26 -20.63 25.00 17.15
CA GLU A 26 -20.71 25.78 18.39
C GLU A 26 -19.92 25.13 19.53
N ARG A 27 -20.02 23.81 19.71
CA ARG A 27 -19.26 23.10 20.75
C ARG A 27 -17.75 23.22 20.51
N LEU A 28 -17.29 23.18 19.25
CA LEU A 28 -15.87 23.40 18.92
C LEU A 28 -15.40 24.80 19.33
N VAL A 29 -16.18 25.85 19.02
CA VAL A 29 -15.85 27.23 19.44
C VAL A 29 -15.80 27.37 20.96
N ARG A 30 -16.72 26.73 21.69
CA ARG A 30 -16.69 26.73 23.17
C ARG A 30 -15.46 26.02 23.72
N LEU A 31 -15.08 24.87 23.16
CA LEU A 31 -13.86 24.15 23.57
C LEU A 31 -12.58 24.96 23.29
N GLU A 32 -12.59 25.72 22.21
CA GLU A 32 -11.50 26.62 21.86
C GLU A 32 -11.38 27.79 22.84
N ARG A 33 -12.49 28.43 23.21
CA ARG A 33 -12.54 29.46 24.26
C ARG A 33 -12.05 28.94 25.61
N LEU A 34 -12.35 27.69 25.91
CA LEU A 34 -11.84 27.01 27.08
C LEU A 34 -10.34 26.66 26.96
N GLY A 35 -9.72 26.82 25.79
CA GLY A 35 -8.32 26.51 25.54
C GLY A 35 -7.98 25.02 25.56
N VAL A 36 -8.98 24.14 25.45
CA VAL A 36 -8.81 22.67 25.56
C VAL A 36 -8.78 21.96 24.21
N PHE A 37 -9.30 22.59 23.16
CA PHE A 37 -9.23 22.07 21.79
C PHE A 37 -9.21 23.23 20.80
N ARG A 38 -8.23 23.29 19.90
CA ARG A 38 -8.06 24.42 18.98
C ARG A 38 -7.97 23.93 17.52
N PRO A 39 -8.44 24.72 16.55
CA PRO A 39 -8.15 24.46 15.14
C PRO A 39 -6.65 24.49 14.88
N VAL A 40 -6.19 23.98 13.72
CA VAL A 40 -4.79 24.09 13.31
C VAL A 40 -4.43 25.56 13.10
N PHE A 41 -5.28 26.28 12.37
CA PHE A 41 -5.21 27.73 12.24
C PHE A 41 -6.61 28.32 12.06
N ARG A 42 -6.68 29.65 12.15
CA ARG A 42 -7.86 30.44 11.81
C ARG A 42 -7.55 31.48 10.78
N PHE A 43 -8.46 31.71 9.84
CA PHE A 43 -8.47 32.93 9.05
C PHE A 43 -9.28 34.01 9.76
N GLN A 44 -8.85 35.25 9.58
CA GLN A 44 -9.60 36.44 9.96
C GLN A 44 -9.89 37.26 8.70
N ALA A 45 -11.13 37.73 8.58
CA ALA A 45 -11.50 38.71 7.57
C ALA A 45 -10.68 39.98 7.79
N ASP A 46 -9.98 40.40 6.76
CA ASP A 46 -9.38 41.73 6.66
C ASP A 46 -9.99 42.37 5.40
N ASP A 47 -10.36 43.65 5.47
CA ASP A 47 -10.90 44.42 4.34
C ASP A 47 -9.95 44.44 3.13
N THR A 48 -8.68 44.07 3.34
CA THR A 48 -7.65 43.93 2.30
C THR A 48 -7.63 42.56 1.60
N LEU A 49 -8.31 41.54 2.14
CA LEU A 49 -8.32 40.18 1.58
C LEU A 49 -9.32 40.08 0.41
N THR A 50 -8.86 40.44 -0.80
CA THR A 50 -9.71 40.41 -2.01
C THR A 50 -9.71 39.08 -2.75
N VAL A 51 -8.86 38.11 -2.36
CA VAL A 51 -8.67 36.84 -3.08
C VAL A 51 -8.59 35.67 -2.09
N LYS A 52 -9.12 34.51 -2.49
CA LYS A 52 -8.96 33.25 -1.76
C LYS A 52 -7.49 32.82 -1.71
N LEU A 53 -7.11 32.20 -0.60
CA LEU A 53 -5.72 31.83 -0.37
C LEU A 53 -5.41 30.45 -0.99
N GLU A 54 -4.37 30.39 -1.83
CA GLU A 54 -4.03 29.21 -2.65
C GLU A 54 -3.04 28.24 -1.95
N VAL A 55 -3.33 26.93 -1.98
CA VAL A 55 -2.46 25.84 -1.50
C VAL A 55 -2.23 24.80 -2.60
N PRO A 56 -0.97 24.43 -2.90
CA PRO A 56 0.27 24.99 -2.39
C PRO A 56 0.59 26.31 -3.11
N GLY A 57 1.09 27.29 -2.38
CA GLY A 57 1.67 28.51 -2.95
C GLY A 57 2.85 28.97 -2.12
N ASP A 58 3.79 29.68 -2.74
CA ASP A 58 4.95 30.33 -2.09
C ASP A 58 4.52 31.34 -1.00
N GLN A 59 3.22 31.63 -0.94
CA GLN A 59 2.58 32.62 -0.08
C GLN A 59 2.06 32.07 1.26
N THR A 60 2.18 30.77 1.56
CA THR A 60 1.68 30.24 2.85
C THR A 60 2.36 30.89 4.06
N THR A 61 3.65 31.23 3.96
CA THR A 61 4.37 32.04 4.97
C THR A 61 3.82 33.46 5.03
N THR A 62 3.49 34.06 3.87
CA THR A 62 2.95 35.42 3.81
C THR A 62 1.55 35.53 4.43
N TRP A 63 0.79 34.44 4.54
CA TRP A 63 -0.52 34.45 5.23
C TRP A 63 -0.38 34.79 6.72
N PHE A 64 0.62 34.20 7.38
CA PHE A 64 0.89 34.44 8.79
C PHE A 64 1.59 35.79 8.99
N GLU A 65 2.49 36.17 8.08
CA GLU A 65 3.17 37.47 8.11
C GLU A 65 2.18 38.64 7.94
N ASN A 66 1.24 38.52 7.00
CA ASN A 66 0.18 39.50 6.74
C ASN A 66 -0.99 39.39 7.72
N ARG A 67 -0.94 38.47 8.70
CA ARG A 67 -1.98 38.22 9.71
C ARG A 67 -3.36 37.81 9.16
N TRP A 68 -3.44 37.39 7.90
CA TRP A 68 -4.65 36.80 7.33
C TRP A 68 -4.97 35.45 7.98
N ALA A 69 -3.93 34.70 8.36
CA ALA A 69 -4.04 33.46 9.12
C ALA A 69 -3.34 33.57 10.48
N LEU A 70 -3.92 32.92 11.48
CA LEU A 70 -3.39 32.84 12.84
C LEU A 70 -3.12 31.39 13.21
N ASP A 71 -1.86 31.10 13.55
CA ASP A 71 -1.48 29.82 14.14
C ASP A 71 -2.06 29.72 15.56
N SER A 72 -2.96 28.75 15.74
CA SER A 72 -3.68 28.57 17.00
C SER A 72 -2.88 27.85 18.09
N TYR A 73 -1.74 27.27 17.73
CA TYR A 73 -0.83 26.57 18.63
C TYR A 73 0.46 27.35 18.91
N ALA A 74 0.65 28.54 18.31
CA ALA A 74 1.79 29.38 18.63
C ALA A 74 1.79 29.77 20.14
N PRO A 75 2.96 29.77 20.81
CA PRO A 75 3.06 30.06 22.26
C PRO A 75 2.46 31.41 22.67
N SER A 76 2.45 32.39 21.76
CA SER A 76 1.90 33.74 21.95
C SER A 76 0.56 33.95 21.25
N ALA A 77 -0.12 32.89 20.81
CA ALA A 77 -1.41 32.98 20.14
C ALA A 77 -2.46 33.51 21.13
N ASN A 78 -2.64 34.83 21.13
CA ASN A 78 -3.75 35.50 21.77
C ASN A 78 -4.56 36.16 20.66
N TYR A 79 -5.73 35.60 20.39
CA TYR A 79 -6.62 36.10 19.35
C TYR A 79 -8.07 35.99 19.82
N ASP A 80 -8.89 36.91 19.32
CA ASP A 80 -10.31 36.92 19.66
C ASP A 80 -11.00 35.72 19.03
N ILE A 81 -11.58 34.88 19.88
CA ILE A 81 -12.34 33.71 19.46
C ILE A 81 -13.79 34.17 19.23
N PRO A 82 -14.22 34.23 17.97
CA PRO A 82 -15.47 34.87 17.60
C PRO A 82 -16.68 34.10 18.11
N LEU A 83 -17.85 34.73 18.03
CA LEU A 83 -19.10 34.11 18.44
C LEU A 83 -19.43 32.92 17.52
N PRO A 84 -20.22 31.94 18.01
CA PRO A 84 -20.75 30.90 17.15
C PRO A 84 -21.49 31.53 15.96
N ASN A 85 -21.18 31.07 14.73
CA ASN A 85 -21.73 31.56 13.46
C ASN A 85 -21.25 32.93 12.97
N ASP A 86 -20.15 33.45 13.52
CA ASP A 86 -19.49 34.61 12.97
C ASP A 86 -18.75 34.26 11.65
N GLU A 87 -19.17 34.88 10.54
CA GLU A 87 -18.59 34.68 9.21
C GLU A 87 -17.31 35.50 8.99
N SER A 88 -16.92 36.39 9.91
CA SER A 88 -15.67 37.16 9.83
C SER A 88 -14.41 36.32 10.10
N SER A 89 -14.56 35.02 10.39
CA SER A 89 -13.44 34.12 10.61
C SER A 89 -13.77 32.70 10.19
N ALA A 90 -12.74 31.93 9.86
CA ALA A 90 -12.91 30.50 9.57
C ALA A 90 -11.86 29.65 10.28
N ALA A 91 -12.32 28.64 11.01
CA ALA A 91 -11.48 27.67 11.73
C ALA A 91 -11.24 26.41 10.89
N TYR A 92 -9.97 26.03 10.72
CA TYR A 92 -9.55 24.87 9.94
C TYR A 92 -8.93 23.78 10.82
N TYR A 93 -9.47 22.57 10.70
CA TYR A 93 -9.13 21.41 11.51
C TYR A 93 -8.49 20.31 10.67
N SER A 94 -7.59 19.56 11.27
CA SER A 94 -7.04 18.35 10.68
C SER A 94 -7.91 17.14 11.01
N ILE A 95 -8.08 16.24 10.05
CA ILE A 95 -8.72 14.93 10.28
C ILE A 95 -7.99 14.11 11.37
N PHE A 96 -6.72 14.38 11.62
CA PHE A 96 -5.91 13.70 12.62
C PHE A 96 -6.19 14.19 14.06
N GLN A 97 -6.96 15.27 14.22
CA GLN A 97 -7.34 15.78 15.55
C GLN A 97 -8.45 14.98 16.23
N ILE A 98 -9.05 13.97 15.57
CA ILE A 98 -10.18 13.21 16.12
C ILE A 98 -9.86 12.48 17.43
N ASP A 99 -8.64 11.96 17.60
CA ASP A 99 -8.22 11.31 18.84
C ASP A 99 -8.11 12.31 20.00
N HIS A 100 -7.50 13.46 19.73
CA HIS A 100 -7.44 14.56 20.70
C HIS A 100 -8.85 15.04 21.06
N LEU A 101 -9.73 15.25 20.08
CA LEU A 101 -11.10 15.68 20.30
C LEU A 101 -11.88 14.66 21.15
N CYS A 102 -11.77 13.37 20.87
CA CYS A 102 -12.40 12.33 21.68
C CYS A 102 -11.94 12.38 23.14
N LEU A 103 -10.64 12.58 23.39
CA LEU A 103 -10.10 12.70 24.75
C LEU A 103 -10.61 13.94 25.48
N VAL A 104 -10.77 15.05 24.76
CA VAL A 104 -11.37 16.27 25.31
C VAL A 104 -12.84 16.03 25.62
N LEU A 105 -13.64 15.59 24.65
CA LEU A 105 -15.08 15.36 24.82
C LEU A 105 -15.37 14.37 25.95
N ASN A 106 -14.62 13.27 26.04
CA ASN A 106 -14.77 12.30 27.12
C ASN A 106 -14.45 12.88 28.51
N ALA A 107 -13.51 13.83 28.60
CA ALA A 107 -13.21 14.50 29.87
C ALA A 107 -14.33 15.45 30.33
N PHE A 108 -15.14 15.95 29.40
CA PHE A 108 -16.29 16.82 29.67
C PHE A 108 -17.63 16.07 29.68
N ASN A 109 -17.62 14.76 29.54
CA ASN A 109 -18.82 13.92 29.69
C ASN A 109 -18.71 13.15 31.01
N MET A 110 -19.62 13.45 31.96
CA MET A 110 -19.67 12.76 33.24
C MET A 110 -20.60 11.56 33.16
N ASN A 111 -20.09 10.37 33.48
CA ASN A 111 -20.89 9.16 33.63
C ASN A 111 -21.05 8.85 35.12
N VAL A 112 -22.27 8.86 35.63
CA VAL A 112 -22.57 8.54 37.03
C VAL A 112 -23.17 7.13 37.11
N GLN A 113 -22.48 6.21 37.79
CA GLN A 113 -23.01 4.87 38.06
C GLN A 113 -23.92 4.91 39.29
N LEU A 114 -25.23 4.75 39.07
CA LEU A 114 -26.20 4.83 40.15
C LEU A 114 -26.19 3.59 41.08
N ASP A 115 -25.71 2.45 40.60
CA ASP A 115 -25.63 1.21 41.38
C ASP A 115 -24.81 1.38 42.68
N ARG A 116 -23.82 2.27 42.66
CA ARG A 116 -23.00 2.61 43.84
C ARG A 116 -23.80 3.27 44.96
N PHE A 117 -24.99 3.77 44.67
CA PHE A 117 -25.88 4.38 45.64
C PHE A 117 -26.95 3.40 46.17
N LEU A 118 -27.07 2.20 45.57
CA LEU A 118 -28.02 1.18 46.02
C LEU A 118 -27.62 0.53 47.35
N GLU A 119 -26.34 0.61 47.73
CA GLU A 119 -25.81 0.10 49.01
C GLU A 119 -26.14 1.01 50.21
N TYR A 120 -26.55 2.25 49.97
CA TYR A 120 -26.92 3.23 51.00
C TYR A 120 -28.41 3.09 51.35
N SER A 121 -28.80 1.97 51.99
CA SER A 121 -30.22 1.71 52.28
C SER A 121 -30.78 2.49 53.48
N ASN A 122 -29.94 3.02 54.37
CA ASN A 122 -30.38 3.63 55.64
C ASN A 122 -29.80 5.02 55.97
N GLU A 123 -28.89 5.58 55.17
CA GLU A 123 -28.34 6.93 55.40
C GLU A 123 -28.71 7.88 54.25
N PRO A 124 -29.10 9.14 54.54
CA PRO A 124 -29.38 10.11 53.49
C PRO A 124 -28.11 10.44 52.69
N LEU A 125 -28.21 10.37 51.37
CA LEU A 125 -27.12 10.73 50.47
C LEU A 125 -26.81 12.23 50.57
N ASP A 126 -25.55 12.55 50.85
CA ASP A 126 -25.03 13.92 50.85
C ASP A 126 -24.69 14.36 49.41
N TRP A 127 -25.73 14.83 48.70
CA TRP A 127 -25.61 15.30 47.32
C TRP A 127 -24.73 16.54 47.17
N GLU A 128 -24.63 17.37 48.21
CA GLU A 128 -23.81 18.58 48.19
C GLU A 128 -22.33 18.20 48.12
N LYS A 129 -21.88 17.31 49.02
CA LYS A 129 -20.51 16.80 49.01
C LYS A 129 -20.17 16.00 47.76
N ILE A 130 -21.13 15.27 47.20
CA ILE A 130 -20.95 14.57 45.91
C ILE A 130 -20.79 15.61 44.78
N GLY A 131 -21.61 16.65 44.77
CA GLY A 131 -21.52 17.76 43.82
C GLY A 131 -20.19 18.52 43.89
N GLU A 132 -19.68 18.80 45.10
CA GLU A 132 -18.37 19.42 45.29
C GLU A 132 -17.24 18.58 44.67
N ARG A 133 -17.29 17.25 44.84
CA ARG A 133 -16.31 16.33 44.21
C ARG A 133 -16.39 16.38 42.69
N TRP A 134 -17.60 16.47 42.13
CA TRP A 134 -17.81 16.60 40.70
C TRP A 134 -17.26 17.92 40.14
N LEU A 135 -17.48 19.04 40.84
CA LEU A 135 -16.91 20.34 40.48
C LEU A 135 -15.38 20.32 40.54
N ALA A 136 -14.81 19.79 41.63
CA ALA A 136 -13.35 19.67 41.78
C ALA A 136 -12.73 18.79 40.67
N TYR A 137 -13.39 17.67 40.32
CA TYR A 137 -12.98 16.84 39.20
C TYR A 137 -13.06 17.59 37.86
N GLY A 138 -14.12 18.37 37.63
CA GLY A 138 -14.28 19.20 36.43
C GLY A 138 -13.16 20.24 36.27
N ASP A 139 -12.83 20.95 37.36
CA ASP A 139 -11.75 21.93 37.37
C ASP A 139 -10.38 21.28 37.12
N MET A 140 -10.13 20.14 37.74
CA MET A 140 -8.90 19.37 37.51
C MET A 140 -8.80 18.90 36.06
N ALA A 141 -9.90 18.38 35.49
CA ALA A 141 -9.96 17.95 34.10
C ALA A 141 -9.70 19.12 33.15
N LEU A 142 -10.33 20.28 33.38
CA LEU A 142 -10.14 21.49 32.59
C LEU A 142 -8.67 21.95 32.61
N LYS A 143 -8.06 22.05 33.80
CA LYS A 143 -6.64 22.42 33.96
C LYS A 143 -5.71 21.43 33.26
N SER A 144 -5.97 20.13 33.42
CA SER A 144 -5.19 19.07 32.77
C SER A 144 -5.27 19.16 31.25
N LYS A 145 -6.45 19.40 30.66
CA LYS A 145 -6.62 19.51 29.21
C LYS A 145 -6.02 20.78 28.62
N ARG A 146 -6.08 21.92 29.31
CA ARG A 146 -5.42 23.16 28.86
C ARG A 146 -3.92 23.01 28.70
N ASN A 147 -3.29 22.25 29.60
CA ASN A 147 -1.84 22.05 29.59
C ASN A 147 -1.39 20.85 28.76
N HIS A 148 -2.32 20.14 28.11
CA HIS A 148 -2.02 18.90 27.41
C HIS A 148 -1.50 19.16 25.98
N THR A 149 -0.19 19.14 25.79
CA THR A 149 0.44 19.44 24.49
C THR A 149 0.65 18.22 23.59
N PHE A 150 0.76 17.01 24.17
CA PHE A 150 1.18 15.82 23.44
C PHE A 150 0.22 15.36 22.31
N ARG A 151 -1.09 15.28 22.58
CA ARG A 151 -2.09 14.83 21.60
C ARG A 151 -2.28 15.81 20.43
N PRO A 152 -2.37 17.13 20.67
CA PRO A 152 -2.32 18.10 19.59
C PRO A 152 -1.05 17.98 18.74
N ALA A 153 0.13 17.80 19.37
CA ALA A 153 1.39 17.67 18.65
C ALA A 153 1.40 16.45 17.71
N ILE A 154 0.84 15.31 18.13
CA ILE A 154 0.67 14.14 17.24
C ILE A 154 -0.18 14.50 16.02
N ALA A 155 -1.32 15.18 16.21
CA ALA A 155 -2.20 15.54 15.11
C ALA A 155 -1.52 16.50 14.12
N LEU A 156 -0.78 17.49 14.62
CA LEU A 156 0.00 18.42 13.81
C LEU A 156 1.13 17.72 13.05
N LEU A 157 1.84 16.79 13.71
CA LEU A 157 2.87 15.97 13.08
C LEU A 157 2.28 15.12 11.94
N CYS A 158 1.18 14.40 12.20
CA CYS A 158 0.49 13.62 11.18
C CYS A 158 0.04 14.51 10.02
N GLN A 159 -0.48 15.70 10.31
CA GLN A 159 -0.90 16.64 9.28
C GLN A 159 0.29 17.15 8.44
N TYR A 160 1.42 17.44 9.07
CA TYR A 160 2.65 17.89 8.42
C TYR A 160 3.22 16.83 7.46
N ILE A 161 3.28 15.57 7.90
CA ILE A 161 3.87 14.47 7.12
C ILE A 161 2.85 13.80 6.16
N SER A 162 1.61 14.29 6.12
CA SER A 162 0.52 13.67 5.38
C SER A 162 0.79 13.55 3.90
N ASP A 163 1.40 14.56 3.27
CA ASP A 163 1.75 14.56 1.86
C ASP A 163 2.69 13.40 1.50
N ARG A 164 3.59 13.05 2.42
CA ARG A 164 4.55 11.97 2.22
C ARG A 164 3.96 10.59 2.48
N TYR A 165 3.30 10.40 3.63
CA TYR A 165 3.00 9.06 4.15
C TYR A 165 1.52 8.68 4.08
N TYR A 166 0.58 9.63 4.05
CA TYR A 166 -0.84 9.27 4.03
C TYR A 166 -1.23 8.43 2.80
N PRO A 167 -0.78 8.72 1.56
CA PRO A 167 -1.07 7.87 0.40
C PRO A 167 -0.62 6.41 0.58
N GLN A 168 0.47 6.17 1.33
CA GLN A 168 0.95 4.82 1.61
C GLN A 168 0.07 4.07 2.63
N THR A 169 -0.69 4.80 3.45
CA THR A 169 -1.70 4.21 4.35
C THR A 169 -3.02 3.91 3.64
N GLN A 170 -3.27 4.59 2.52
CA GLN A 170 -4.37 4.30 1.61
C GLN A 170 -4.00 3.07 0.76
N THR A 171 -3.96 1.91 1.41
CA THR A 171 -3.58 0.63 0.81
C THR A 171 -4.44 -0.55 1.28
N ASN A 172 -4.43 -1.62 0.50
CA ASN A 172 -4.83 -2.99 0.82
C ASN A 172 -3.60 -3.91 0.98
N LYS A 173 -2.43 -3.33 1.26
CA LYS A 173 -1.08 -3.94 1.27
C LYS A 173 -0.53 -4.35 -0.11
N ARG A 174 -1.33 -4.31 -1.17
CA ARG A 174 -0.93 -4.69 -2.54
C ARG A 174 -0.74 -3.44 -3.41
N THR A 175 -1.68 -2.51 -3.34
CA THR A 175 -1.68 -1.26 -4.09
C THR A 175 -1.81 -0.08 -3.14
N ILE A 176 -1.17 1.03 -3.49
CA ILE A 176 -1.39 2.32 -2.84
C ILE A 176 -2.30 3.15 -3.75
N THR A 177 -3.24 3.88 -3.16
CA THR A 177 -4.01 4.88 -3.89
C THR A 177 -3.43 6.24 -3.59
N ILE A 178 -2.78 6.79 -4.61
CA ILE A 178 -2.40 8.19 -4.62
C ILE A 178 -3.62 8.92 -5.17
N SER A 179 -4.22 9.81 -4.38
CA SER A 179 -5.13 10.82 -4.92
C SER A 179 -4.40 11.43 -6.12
N GLY A 180 -4.91 11.31 -7.35
CA GLY A 180 -4.25 11.81 -8.57
C GLY A 180 -3.86 13.30 -8.46
N PRO A 181 -3.22 13.92 -9.48
CA PRO A 181 -2.74 15.32 -9.42
C PRO A 181 -3.77 16.15 -8.69
N GLY A 182 -3.41 16.57 -7.47
CA GLY A 182 -4.33 16.89 -6.39
C GLY A 182 -5.52 17.66 -6.93
N GLY A 183 -6.70 17.07 -6.90
CA GLY A 183 -7.85 17.68 -7.57
C GLY A 183 -8.07 19.12 -7.11
N PHE A 184 -8.77 19.91 -7.92
CA PHE A 184 -9.17 21.25 -7.52
C PHE A 184 -10.20 21.19 -6.39
N SER A 185 -10.07 22.04 -5.37
CA SER A 185 -11.10 22.22 -4.35
C SER A 185 -11.07 23.63 -3.83
N GLU A 186 -12.26 24.16 -3.61
CA GLU A 186 -12.45 25.52 -3.19
C GLU A 186 -13.47 25.55 -2.05
N ASP A 187 -13.22 26.40 -1.07
CA ASP A 187 -14.27 26.90 -0.19
C ASP A 187 -14.22 28.43 -0.14
N GLU A 188 -14.89 29.04 0.84
CA GLU A 188 -14.98 30.49 0.95
C GLU A 188 -13.62 31.17 1.13
N TRP A 189 -12.66 30.51 1.78
CA TRP A 189 -11.39 31.12 2.19
C TRP A 189 -10.16 30.50 1.51
N MET A 190 -10.24 29.22 1.16
CA MET A 190 -9.12 28.47 0.61
C MET A 190 -9.41 27.92 -0.78
N LEU A 191 -8.42 28.09 -1.65
CA LEU A 191 -8.29 27.36 -2.90
C LEU A 191 -7.18 26.33 -2.76
N VAL A 192 -7.49 25.05 -2.94
CA VAL A 192 -6.49 23.98 -3.01
C VAL A 192 -6.33 23.59 -4.47
N ASN A 193 -5.27 24.10 -5.08
CA ASN A 193 -4.89 23.80 -6.46
C ASN A 193 -3.79 22.76 -6.47
N GLY A 194 -4.15 21.51 -6.74
CA GLY A 194 -3.17 20.45 -6.74
C GLY A 194 -2.76 19.91 -8.11
N LEU A 195 -3.16 20.56 -9.19
CA LEU A 195 -3.02 20.02 -10.54
C LEU A 195 -1.55 19.71 -10.91
N ASP A 196 -0.62 20.51 -10.39
CA ASP A 196 0.82 20.37 -10.66
C ASP A 196 1.58 19.52 -9.61
N TRP A 197 0.88 18.93 -8.64
CA TRP A 197 1.53 18.13 -7.61
C TRP A 197 1.85 16.72 -8.08
N ASP A 198 3.15 16.46 -8.21
CA ASP A 198 3.69 15.12 -8.42
C ASP A 198 4.15 14.52 -7.09
N TRP A 199 3.36 13.57 -6.57
CA TRP A 199 3.68 12.85 -5.34
C TRP A 199 5.01 12.10 -5.41
N TYR A 200 5.40 11.58 -6.58
CA TYR A 200 6.65 10.84 -6.73
C TYR A 200 7.86 11.78 -6.67
N GLN A 201 7.77 12.95 -7.29
CA GLN A 201 8.81 13.98 -7.17
C GLN A 201 8.91 14.50 -5.73
N TYR A 202 7.77 14.84 -5.10
CA TYR A 202 7.74 15.26 -3.70
C TYR A 202 8.38 14.21 -2.79
N THR A 203 8.05 12.94 -2.99
CA THR A 203 8.61 11.82 -2.21
C THR A 203 10.12 11.68 -2.36
N ARG A 204 10.68 11.92 -3.56
CA ARG A 204 12.13 11.86 -3.79
C ARG A 204 12.89 12.99 -3.10
N ASN A 205 12.25 14.16 -2.97
CA ASN A 205 12.85 15.35 -2.39
C ASN A 205 12.55 15.51 -0.89
N PHE A 206 11.68 14.68 -0.33
CA PHE A 206 11.29 14.74 1.08
C PHE A 206 12.41 14.28 1.99
N ASP A 207 12.88 15.17 2.88
CA ASP A 207 13.86 14.84 3.91
C ASP A 207 13.17 14.57 5.26
N PRO A 208 13.15 13.31 5.75
CA PRO A 208 12.59 13.02 7.07
C PRO A 208 13.36 13.70 8.22
N LYS A 209 14.66 14.03 8.05
CA LYS A 209 15.46 14.69 9.09
C LYS A 209 15.01 16.11 9.39
N GLU A 210 14.43 16.80 8.41
CA GLU A 210 13.78 18.09 8.65
C GLU A 210 12.60 17.96 9.62
N VAL A 211 11.83 16.87 9.51
CA VAL A 211 10.71 16.58 10.42
C VAL A 211 11.23 16.29 11.83
N GLU A 212 12.29 15.50 11.94
CA GLU A 212 12.95 15.16 13.21
C GLU A 212 13.40 16.43 13.95
N ALA A 213 14.07 17.35 13.25
CA ALA A 213 14.51 18.61 13.81
C ALA A 213 13.33 19.51 14.20
N ARG A 214 12.34 19.67 13.33
CA ARG A 214 11.21 20.59 13.53
C ARG A 214 10.29 20.17 14.68
N PHE A 215 10.09 18.87 14.88
CA PHE A 215 9.24 18.33 15.95
C PHE A 215 10.05 17.80 17.15
N ALA A 216 11.36 18.02 17.17
CA ALA A 216 12.28 17.50 18.19
C ALA A 216 12.06 16.01 18.49
N LEU A 217 11.98 15.20 17.42
CA LEU A 217 11.65 13.78 17.54
C LEU A 217 12.85 12.99 18.02
N THR A 218 12.61 12.12 19.00
CA THR A 218 13.52 11.00 19.32
C THR A 218 12.85 9.68 18.96
N PRO A 219 13.59 8.56 18.89
CA PRO A 219 12.98 7.24 18.69
C PRO A 219 11.88 6.94 19.72
N GLU A 220 12.09 7.28 20.99
CA GLU A 220 11.14 7.03 22.08
C GLU A 220 9.89 7.88 21.93
N VAL A 221 10.04 9.18 21.60
CA VAL A 221 8.90 10.09 21.41
C VAL A 221 8.03 9.63 20.24
N LEU A 222 8.64 9.27 19.10
CA LEU A 222 7.89 8.85 17.91
C LEU A 222 7.26 7.46 18.12
N ARG A 223 7.95 6.54 18.78
CA ARG A 223 7.39 5.24 19.19
C ARG A 223 6.22 5.41 20.13
N HIS A 224 6.35 6.28 21.14
CA HIS A 224 5.27 6.57 22.06
C HIS A 224 4.06 7.17 21.34
N ALA A 225 4.26 8.13 20.43
CA ALA A 225 3.19 8.68 19.61
C ALA A 225 2.48 7.61 18.76
N TYR A 226 3.25 6.72 18.13
CA TYR A 226 2.74 5.57 17.37
C TYR A 226 1.88 4.64 18.23
N GLU A 227 2.43 4.15 19.34
CA GLU A 227 1.75 3.23 20.26
C GLU A 227 0.49 3.89 20.83
N THR A 228 0.56 5.17 21.16
CA THR A 228 -0.57 5.89 21.76
C THR A 228 -1.76 6.01 20.79
N LEU A 229 -1.52 6.23 19.49
CA LEU A 229 -2.58 6.19 18.47
C LEU A 229 -3.05 4.76 18.19
N GLY A 230 -2.13 3.80 18.12
CA GLY A 230 -2.46 2.38 17.94
C GLY A 230 -3.39 1.85 19.04
N SER A 231 -3.03 2.09 20.30
CA SER A 231 -3.84 1.71 21.46
C SER A 231 -5.16 2.49 21.55
N ALA A 232 -5.21 3.74 21.09
CA ALA A 232 -6.48 4.48 20.99
C ALA A 232 -7.41 3.88 19.93
N ALA A 233 -6.86 3.51 18.77
CA ALA A 233 -7.61 2.86 17.71
C ALA A 233 -8.19 1.52 18.19
N SER A 234 -7.37 0.63 18.76
CA SER A 234 -7.80 -0.70 19.22
C SER A 234 -8.86 -0.64 20.33
N ARG A 235 -8.72 0.27 21.31
CA ARG A 235 -9.73 0.43 22.38
C ARG A 235 -11.10 0.85 21.86
N CYS A 236 -11.15 1.54 20.72
CA CYS A 236 -12.37 2.12 20.21
C CYS A 236 -12.98 1.30 19.06
N ASP A 237 -12.25 0.35 18.49
CA ASP A 237 -12.68 -0.41 17.32
C ASP A 237 -13.56 -1.62 17.69
N PRO A 238 -14.84 -1.67 17.26
CA PRO A 238 -15.66 -2.86 17.45
C PRO A 238 -15.18 -4.09 16.64
N ILE A 239 -14.29 -3.91 15.65
CA ILE A 239 -13.76 -5.00 14.81
C ILE A 239 -12.24 -5.19 14.98
N ASP A 240 -11.66 -4.79 16.12
CA ASP A 240 -10.21 -4.89 16.37
C ASP A 240 -9.66 -6.31 16.17
N SER A 241 -10.41 -7.34 16.59
CA SER A 241 -10.04 -8.75 16.42
C SER A 241 -9.87 -9.18 14.95
N TRP A 242 -10.42 -8.39 14.01
CA TRP A 242 -10.35 -8.63 12.57
C TRP A 242 -9.36 -7.68 11.87
N ALA A 243 -8.61 -6.87 12.62
CA ALA A 243 -7.75 -5.84 12.04
C ALA A 243 -6.66 -6.39 11.10
N ASN A 244 -6.18 -7.62 11.35
CA ASN A 244 -5.27 -8.35 10.47
C ASN A 244 -5.90 -8.75 9.12
N LEU A 245 -7.23 -8.93 9.05
CA LEU A 245 -7.94 -9.15 7.79
C LEU A 245 -8.27 -7.81 7.12
N VAL A 246 -8.74 -6.85 7.92
CA VAL A 246 -9.15 -5.52 7.44
C VAL A 246 -7.99 -4.81 6.74
N GLU A 247 -6.73 -5.03 7.14
CA GLU A 247 -5.60 -4.38 6.46
C GLU A 247 -5.49 -4.74 4.96
N PHE A 248 -5.93 -5.94 4.56
CA PHE A 248 -5.96 -6.40 3.17
C PHE A 248 -7.26 -6.01 2.43
N VAL A 249 -8.26 -5.49 3.13
CA VAL A 249 -9.52 -5.09 2.51
C VAL A 249 -9.29 -3.90 1.57
N SER A 250 -9.95 -3.94 0.41
CA SER A 250 -9.90 -2.84 -0.57
C SER A 250 -10.36 -1.51 0.04
N LEU A 251 -9.71 -0.41 -0.37
CA LEU A 251 -9.99 0.92 0.16
C LEU A 251 -11.43 1.36 -0.05
N TYR A 252 -12.02 0.97 -1.18
CA TYR A 252 -13.42 1.27 -1.46
C TYR A 252 -14.36 0.68 -0.40
N GLN A 253 -14.06 -0.52 0.11
CA GLN A 253 -14.85 -1.13 1.17
C GLN A 253 -14.51 -0.56 2.55
N LYS A 254 -13.23 -0.26 2.83
CA LYS A 254 -12.82 0.45 4.05
C LYS A 254 -13.54 1.80 4.21
N LYS A 255 -13.72 2.54 3.12
CA LYS A 255 -14.47 3.82 3.10
C LYS A 255 -15.96 3.67 3.40
N LYS A 256 -16.52 2.46 3.39
CA LYS A 256 -17.91 2.19 3.78
C LYS A 256 -18.08 1.86 5.26
N LEU A 257 -16.98 1.71 6.01
CA LEU A 257 -17.04 1.63 7.47
C LEU A 257 -17.77 2.88 8.00
N LYS A 258 -18.45 2.73 9.14
CA LYS A 258 -19.18 3.81 9.80
C LYS A 258 -18.92 3.81 11.30
N GLY A 259 -19.15 4.95 11.93
CA GLY A 259 -19.08 5.12 13.38
C GLY A 259 -17.71 4.76 13.94
N LYS A 260 -17.70 4.02 15.06
CA LYS A 260 -16.48 3.66 15.79
C LYS A 260 -15.45 2.88 14.98
N ALA A 261 -15.89 2.02 14.05
CA ALA A 261 -14.98 1.29 13.16
C ALA A 261 -14.26 2.22 12.18
N LEU A 262 -15.00 3.18 11.58
CA LEU A 262 -14.39 4.20 10.71
C LEU A 262 -13.43 5.11 11.50
N ARG A 263 -13.80 5.46 12.73
CA ARG A 263 -12.95 6.24 13.63
C ARG A 263 -11.63 5.53 13.91
N ALA A 264 -11.70 4.26 14.30
CA ALA A 264 -10.52 3.45 14.54
C ALA A 264 -9.64 3.32 13.29
N GLN A 265 -10.26 3.11 12.12
CA GLN A 265 -9.55 3.06 10.85
C GLN A 265 -8.78 4.36 10.57
N SER A 266 -9.38 5.54 10.79
CA SER A 266 -8.68 6.83 10.64
C SER A 266 -7.52 7.01 11.64
N MET A 267 -7.66 6.51 12.88
CA MET A 267 -6.56 6.51 13.85
C MET A 267 -5.43 5.55 13.46
N ARG A 268 -5.75 4.37 12.91
CA ARG A 268 -4.74 3.41 12.40
C ARG A 268 -3.99 3.97 11.19
N GLU A 269 -4.67 4.70 10.30
CA GLU A 269 -4.02 5.38 9.18
C GLU A 269 -3.00 6.40 9.71
N ALA A 270 -3.38 7.24 10.68
CA ALA A 270 -2.46 8.17 11.33
C ALA A 270 -1.28 7.46 12.02
N ALA A 271 -1.53 6.36 12.75
CA ALA A 271 -0.47 5.57 13.39
C ALA A 271 0.48 4.96 12.34
N ASN A 272 -0.04 4.40 11.25
CA ASN A 272 0.80 3.85 10.19
C ASN A 272 1.68 4.91 9.50
N MET A 273 1.23 6.17 9.42
CA MET A 273 2.09 7.26 8.95
C MET A 273 3.29 7.47 9.88
N LEU A 274 3.08 7.47 11.20
CA LEU A 274 4.15 7.60 12.19
C LEU A 274 5.13 6.42 12.11
N ARG A 275 4.63 5.21 11.90
CA ARG A 275 5.47 4.01 11.67
C ARG A 275 6.33 4.14 10.41
N LEU A 276 5.78 4.66 9.31
CA LEU A 276 6.54 4.89 8.07
C LEU A 276 7.60 5.98 8.23
N LEU A 277 7.28 7.05 8.98
CA LEU A 277 8.27 8.07 9.37
C LEU A 277 9.39 7.46 10.24
N TYR A 278 9.04 6.63 11.22
CA TYR A 278 9.99 5.95 12.10
C TYR A 278 10.98 5.10 11.29
N LYS A 279 10.47 4.29 10.35
CA LYS A 279 11.29 3.50 9.43
C LYS A 279 12.20 4.38 8.57
N SER A 280 11.69 5.53 8.10
CA SER A 280 12.47 6.46 7.28
C SER A 280 13.60 7.14 8.06
N LEU A 281 13.39 7.41 9.36
CA LEU A 281 14.37 8.07 10.23
C LEU A 281 15.42 7.13 10.82
N TYR A 282 15.00 5.91 11.19
CA TYR A 282 15.79 5.01 12.04
C TYR A 282 16.05 3.64 11.41
N GLY A 283 15.50 3.35 10.22
CA GLY A 283 15.70 2.08 9.50
C GLY A 283 14.96 0.87 10.09
N GLU A 284 14.45 0.95 11.32
CA GLU A 284 13.68 -0.10 11.98
C GLU A 284 12.18 0.00 11.64
N ASP A 285 11.54 -1.13 11.37
CA ASP A 285 10.10 -1.19 11.09
C ASP A 285 9.35 -1.61 12.36
N LEU A 286 8.54 -0.70 12.92
CA LEU A 286 7.72 -1.02 14.10
C LEU A 286 6.70 -2.13 13.77
N ARG A 287 6.26 -2.86 14.80
CA ARG A 287 5.21 -3.88 14.67
C ARG A 287 3.93 -3.26 14.08
N PRO A 288 3.18 -3.93 13.21
CA PRO A 288 1.89 -3.44 12.71
C PRO A 288 0.90 -3.05 13.82
N THR A 289 0.03 -2.08 13.53
CA THR A 289 -0.88 -1.48 14.54
C THR A 289 -1.77 -2.51 15.24
N HIS A 290 -2.17 -3.58 14.54
CA HIS A 290 -3.01 -4.65 15.09
C HIS A 290 -2.26 -5.60 16.04
N GLN A 291 -0.92 -5.56 16.06
CA GLN A 291 -0.08 -6.41 16.91
C GLN A 291 0.37 -5.72 18.20
N ILE A 292 -0.12 -4.51 18.46
CA ILE A 292 0.26 -3.74 19.64
C ILE A 292 -0.30 -4.44 20.90
N HIS A 293 -1.53 -5.02 20.88
CA HIS A 293 -2.21 -5.51 22.11
C HIS A 293 -3.00 -6.84 22.02
N GLY A 294 -2.74 -7.80 21.13
CA GLY A 294 -3.52 -9.06 21.15
C GLY A 294 -2.94 -10.28 20.44
N GLN A 295 -3.18 -11.46 21.04
CA GLN A 295 -3.19 -12.75 20.34
C GLN A 295 -4.55 -12.92 19.67
N VAL A 296 -4.55 -13.21 18.37
CA VAL A 296 -5.76 -13.38 17.55
C VAL A 296 -6.42 -14.72 17.89
N ILE A 297 -7.66 -14.69 18.38
CA ILE A 297 -8.46 -15.90 18.62
C ILE A 297 -9.21 -16.25 17.33
N ASN A 298 -8.99 -17.47 16.82
CA ASN A 298 -9.66 -18.03 15.65
C ASN A 298 -10.94 -18.76 16.09
N HIS A 299 -12.11 -18.24 15.73
CA HIS A 299 -13.33 -19.05 15.67
C HIS A 299 -14.28 -18.51 14.60
N PHE A 300 -14.79 -19.42 13.76
CA PHE A 300 -15.76 -19.14 12.69
C PHE A 300 -17.05 -19.93 12.95
N PRO A 301 -18.23 -19.31 12.89
CA PRO A 301 -19.50 -20.02 13.05
C PRO A 301 -19.96 -20.68 11.73
N GLU A 302 -20.51 -21.88 11.87
CA GLU A 302 -21.15 -22.68 10.82
C GLU A 302 -22.51 -22.08 10.42
N LEU A 303 -22.72 -21.85 9.12
CA LEU A 303 -24.03 -21.49 8.56
C LEU A 303 -24.23 -22.13 7.17
N ASP A 304 -25.50 -22.43 6.91
CA ASP A 304 -25.99 -23.41 5.94
C ASP A 304 -26.09 -22.90 4.48
N GLN A 305 -26.19 -23.87 3.57
CA GLN A 305 -25.76 -23.83 2.15
C GLN A 305 -26.58 -23.00 1.14
N ARG A 306 -25.87 -22.47 0.14
CA ARG A 306 -26.34 -22.28 -1.25
C ARG A 306 -25.56 -23.24 -2.18
N ASN A 307 -26.14 -23.64 -3.31
CA ASN A 307 -25.64 -24.71 -4.20
C ASN A 307 -24.18 -24.63 -4.73
N ASP A 308 -23.44 -23.53 -4.52
CA ASP A 308 -21.97 -23.46 -4.69
C ASP A 308 -21.39 -22.35 -3.78
N VAL A 309 -21.24 -22.67 -2.49
CA VAL A 309 -20.72 -21.75 -1.45
C VAL A 309 -19.31 -21.26 -1.79
N ARG A 310 -18.47 -22.13 -2.38
CA ARG A 310 -17.08 -21.81 -2.72
C ARG A 310 -17.02 -20.67 -3.73
N ARG A 311 -17.84 -20.71 -4.78
CA ARG A 311 -17.87 -19.67 -5.82
C ARG A 311 -18.51 -18.37 -5.33
N HIS A 312 -19.50 -18.45 -4.44
CA HIS A 312 -20.03 -17.26 -3.80
C HIS A 312 -18.97 -16.59 -2.91
N LEU A 313 -18.25 -17.38 -2.10
CA LEU A 313 -17.13 -16.91 -1.29
C LEU A 313 -16.07 -16.25 -2.18
N GLU A 314 -15.69 -16.87 -3.30
CA GLU A 314 -14.75 -16.30 -4.28
C GLU A 314 -15.16 -14.87 -4.70
N PHE A 315 -16.42 -14.66 -5.08
CA PHE A 315 -16.91 -13.33 -5.47
C PHE A 315 -16.93 -12.33 -4.32
N VAL A 316 -17.29 -12.79 -3.11
CA VAL A 316 -17.25 -11.96 -1.90
C VAL A 316 -15.81 -11.56 -1.61
N VAL A 317 -14.87 -12.49 -1.53
CA VAL A 317 -13.46 -12.17 -1.26
C VAL A 317 -12.85 -11.31 -2.37
N ASN A 318 -13.24 -11.50 -3.63
CA ASN A 318 -12.82 -10.62 -4.75
C ASN A 318 -13.29 -9.18 -4.54
N GLN A 319 -14.53 -8.97 -4.09
CA GLN A 319 -15.08 -7.63 -3.80
C GLN A 319 -14.29 -6.90 -2.71
N TYR A 320 -13.75 -7.63 -1.75
CA TYR A 320 -12.93 -7.09 -0.66
C TYR A 320 -11.42 -7.15 -0.97
N ASP A 321 -10.99 -7.67 -2.12
CA ASP A 321 -9.59 -7.93 -2.48
C ASP A 321 -8.84 -8.89 -1.51
N LEU A 322 -9.61 -9.80 -0.90
CA LEU A 322 -9.14 -10.83 0.03
C LEU A 322 -8.82 -12.16 -0.65
N ASN A 323 -9.07 -12.29 -1.96
CA ASN A 323 -8.73 -13.52 -2.68
C ASN A 323 -7.19 -13.66 -2.74
N PRO A 324 -6.61 -14.74 -2.21
CA PRO A 324 -5.16 -14.96 -2.26
C PRO A 324 -4.68 -15.50 -3.61
N GLN A 325 -5.59 -15.90 -4.50
CA GLN A 325 -5.24 -16.45 -5.80
C GLN A 325 -4.40 -15.45 -6.63
N PRO A 326 -3.38 -15.90 -7.37
CA PRO A 326 -2.63 -15.04 -8.27
C PRO A 326 -3.53 -14.50 -9.39
N LYS A 327 -3.35 -13.22 -9.72
CA LYS A 327 -3.94 -12.61 -10.93
C LYS A 327 -3.22 -13.08 -12.18
N LEU A 328 -1.94 -13.42 -12.05
CA LEU A 328 -1.13 -13.96 -13.13
C LEU A 328 -0.13 -14.99 -12.59
N VAL A 329 -0.02 -16.13 -13.26
CA VAL A 329 1.06 -17.11 -13.03
C VAL A 329 2.08 -16.97 -14.15
N LEU A 330 3.33 -16.70 -13.77
CA LEU A 330 4.47 -16.63 -14.65
C LEU A 330 5.23 -17.95 -14.55
N PHE A 331 5.06 -18.81 -15.55
CA PHE A 331 5.82 -20.05 -15.67
C PHE A 331 7.20 -19.77 -16.26
N VAL A 332 8.22 -20.27 -15.59
CA VAL A 332 9.62 -20.16 -16.01
C VAL A 332 10.25 -21.53 -16.07
N GLU A 333 11.27 -21.69 -16.91
CA GLU A 333 11.87 -23.01 -17.14
C GLU A 333 12.72 -23.48 -15.96
N GLY A 334 13.57 -22.61 -15.42
CA GLY A 334 14.50 -22.95 -14.33
C GLY A 334 14.57 -21.94 -13.17
N GLU A 335 15.43 -22.29 -12.21
CA GLU A 335 15.64 -21.50 -10.98
C GLU A 335 16.43 -20.21 -11.25
N SER A 336 17.27 -20.19 -12.28
CA SER A 336 18.00 -19.00 -12.75
C SER A 336 17.06 -17.85 -13.08
N GLU A 337 15.95 -18.16 -13.75
CA GLU A 337 14.92 -17.22 -14.18
C GLU A 337 14.18 -16.66 -12.97
N VAL A 338 13.83 -17.53 -12.00
CA VAL A 338 13.19 -17.11 -10.74
C VAL A 338 14.04 -16.05 -10.07
N VAL A 339 15.32 -16.36 -9.84
CA VAL A 339 16.27 -15.44 -9.16
C VAL A 339 16.38 -14.11 -9.91
N LEU A 340 16.53 -14.14 -11.24
CA LEU A 340 16.68 -12.93 -12.03
C LEU A 340 15.39 -12.07 -12.02
N ILE A 341 14.22 -12.71 -12.15
CA ILE A 341 12.92 -12.02 -12.16
C ILE A 341 12.65 -11.38 -10.79
N GLU A 342 12.89 -12.11 -9.70
CA GLU A 342 12.73 -11.58 -8.34
C GLU A 342 13.65 -10.38 -8.09
N ALA A 343 14.90 -10.45 -8.56
CA ALA A 343 15.82 -9.32 -8.48
C ALA A 343 15.32 -8.11 -9.29
N VAL A 344 14.84 -8.31 -10.53
CA VAL A 344 14.24 -7.21 -11.31
C VAL A 344 13.05 -6.57 -10.58
N PHE A 345 12.17 -7.37 -9.99
CA PHE A 345 11.02 -6.85 -9.25
C PHE A 345 11.43 -6.05 -8.02
N ARG A 346 12.37 -6.60 -7.23
CA ARG A 346 12.88 -5.96 -6.02
C ARG A 346 13.65 -4.67 -6.36
N ASP A 347 14.61 -4.75 -7.26
CA ASP A 347 15.63 -3.72 -7.45
C ASP A 347 15.18 -2.64 -8.45
N LEU A 348 14.39 -2.99 -9.47
CA LEU A 348 13.90 -2.02 -10.47
C LEU A 348 12.46 -1.56 -10.23
N PHE A 349 11.57 -2.48 -9.86
CA PHE A 349 10.17 -2.12 -9.62
C PHE A 349 9.90 -1.73 -8.17
N GLY A 350 10.86 -1.97 -7.26
CA GLY A 350 10.75 -1.62 -5.84
C GLY A 350 9.68 -2.43 -5.10
N THR A 351 9.25 -3.57 -5.64
CA THR A 351 8.12 -4.34 -5.11
C THR A 351 8.30 -5.84 -5.33
N HIS A 352 7.87 -6.67 -4.39
CA HIS A 352 7.80 -8.11 -4.59
C HIS A 352 6.77 -8.48 -5.70
N PRO A 353 7.00 -9.52 -6.53
CA PRO A 353 6.06 -9.94 -7.58
C PRO A 353 4.63 -10.16 -7.07
N GLY A 354 4.50 -10.78 -5.90
CA GLY A 354 3.21 -11.03 -5.23
C GLY A 354 2.40 -9.76 -4.91
N ALA A 355 3.04 -8.59 -4.74
CA ALA A 355 2.31 -7.32 -4.56
C ALA A 355 1.51 -6.93 -5.82
N SER A 356 1.99 -7.35 -7.01
CA SER A 356 1.26 -7.20 -8.27
C SER A 356 0.29 -8.35 -8.55
N GLY A 357 0.13 -9.30 -7.63
CA GLY A 357 -0.66 -10.52 -7.80
C GLY A 357 -0.02 -11.52 -8.77
N ILE A 358 1.31 -11.51 -8.89
CA ILE A 358 2.06 -12.43 -9.74
C ILE A 358 2.65 -13.55 -8.89
N GLU A 359 2.38 -14.79 -9.28
CA GLU A 359 3.05 -15.98 -8.76
C GLU A 359 4.03 -16.50 -9.81
N ILE A 360 5.26 -16.78 -9.41
CA ILE A 360 6.29 -17.34 -10.28
C ILE A 360 6.34 -18.84 -10.02
N VAL A 361 6.21 -19.65 -11.07
CA VAL A 361 6.24 -21.11 -10.97
C VAL A 361 7.38 -21.65 -11.82
N ASN A 362 8.35 -22.28 -11.16
CA ASN A 362 9.45 -22.98 -11.79
C ASN A 362 8.97 -24.35 -12.32
N LEU A 363 9.10 -24.59 -13.62
CA LEU A 363 8.71 -25.83 -14.28
C LEU A 363 9.73 -26.96 -14.09
N GLN A 364 10.92 -26.67 -13.55
CA GLN A 364 12.04 -27.60 -13.39
C GLN A 364 12.42 -28.29 -14.71
N GLY A 365 12.43 -27.51 -15.80
CA GLY A 365 12.68 -27.96 -17.16
C GLY A 365 11.42 -28.39 -17.93
N VAL A 366 11.40 -28.10 -19.23
CA VAL A 366 10.26 -28.39 -20.13
C VAL A 366 9.87 -29.87 -20.13
N ASN A 367 10.84 -30.78 -19.92
CA ASN A 367 10.59 -32.22 -19.92
C ASN A 367 9.72 -32.68 -18.72
N ASN A 368 9.81 -32.03 -17.56
CA ASN A 368 9.00 -32.35 -16.38
C ASN A 368 7.57 -31.80 -16.47
N ALA A 369 7.41 -30.64 -17.12
CA ALA A 369 6.09 -30.09 -17.46
C ALA A 369 5.34 -30.96 -18.50
N THR A 370 6.06 -31.90 -19.13
CA THR A 370 5.52 -32.74 -20.17
C THR A 370 5.27 -34.18 -19.76
N GLY A 371 4.04 -34.67 -19.93
CA GLY A 371 3.68 -36.05 -19.55
C GLY A 371 4.57 -37.11 -20.21
N SER A 372 4.70 -38.27 -19.56
CA SER A 372 5.61 -39.36 -19.95
C SER A 372 5.27 -40.07 -21.28
N LYS A 373 4.12 -39.78 -21.90
CA LYS A 373 3.67 -40.39 -23.17
C LYS A 373 3.79 -39.38 -24.34
N LYS A 374 4.27 -39.86 -25.50
CA LYS A 374 4.48 -39.07 -26.74
C LYS A 374 3.24 -38.26 -27.20
N GLU A 375 2.03 -38.74 -26.93
CA GLU A 375 0.76 -38.11 -27.35
C GLU A 375 0.17 -37.11 -26.33
N ASP A 376 0.58 -37.15 -25.06
CA ASP A 376 0.07 -36.30 -23.98
C ASP A 376 1.10 -35.23 -23.52
N ARG A 377 2.20 -35.10 -24.26
CA ARG A 377 3.41 -34.38 -23.82
C ARG A 377 3.11 -32.95 -23.35
N PHE A 378 2.41 -32.10 -24.11
CA PHE A 378 2.06 -30.72 -23.65
C PHE A 378 0.68 -30.56 -23.01
N LYS A 379 -0.09 -31.64 -22.93
CA LYS A 379 -1.51 -31.56 -22.54
C LYS A 379 -1.70 -31.24 -21.06
N ALA A 380 -0.75 -31.64 -20.22
CA ALA A 380 -0.76 -31.35 -18.78
C ALA A 380 -0.65 -29.84 -18.51
N ILE A 381 0.35 -29.18 -19.11
CA ILE A 381 0.53 -27.73 -18.96
C ILE A 381 -0.66 -26.96 -19.56
N PHE A 382 -1.19 -27.37 -20.71
CA PHE A 382 -2.37 -26.71 -21.28
C PHE A 382 -3.64 -26.90 -20.45
N ARG A 383 -3.84 -28.07 -19.82
CA ARG A 383 -4.95 -28.29 -18.88
C ARG A 383 -4.80 -27.44 -17.62
N LEU A 384 -3.59 -27.33 -17.08
CA LEU A 384 -3.32 -26.47 -15.93
C LEU A 384 -3.58 -25.00 -16.28
N VAL A 385 -3.08 -24.54 -17.43
CA VAL A 385 -3.32 -23.17 -17.88
C VAL A 385 -4.82 -22.92 -18.10
N ASP A 386 -5.52 -23.84 -18.76
CA ASP A 386 -6.95 -23.68 -19.01
C ASP A 386 -7.77 -23.67 -17.70
N TYR A 387 -7.36 -24.47 -16.71
CA TYR A 387 -7.90 -24.44 -15.36
C TYR A 387 -7.66 -23.09 -14.67
N LEU A 388 -6.43 -22.57 -14.73
CA LEU A 388 -6.10 -21.25 -14.18
C LEU A 388 -6.91 -20.14 -14.84
N HIS A 389 -7.06 -20.18 -16.16
CA HIS A 389 -7.89 -19.23 -16.91
C HIS A 389 -9.37 -19.37 -16.53
N HIS A 390 -9.88 -20.59 -16.32
CA HIS A 390 -11.25 -20.80 -15.84
C HIS A 390 -11.49 -20.08 -14.49
N HIS A 391 -10.48 -20.09 -13.63
CA HIS A 391 -10.45 -19.35 -12.36
C HIS A 391 -9.86 -17.93 -12.49
N GLN A 392 -9.86 -17.34 -13.68
CA GLN A 392 -9.53 -15.93 -13.94
C GLN A 392 -8.09 -15.54 -13.61
N THR A 393 -7.18 -16.51 -13.49
CA THR A 393 -5.75 -16.28 -13.39
C THR A 393 -5.16 -16.29 -14.79
N LEU A 394 -4.53 -15.18 -15.21
CA LEU A 394 -3.78 -15.15 -16.45
C LEU A 394 -2.54 -16.03 -16.34
N THR A 395 -2.04 -16.53 -17.47
CA THR A 395 -0.78 -17.28 -17.49
C THR A 395 0.14 -16.71 -18.54
N TYR A 396 1.42 -16.69 -18.23
CA TYR A 396 2.47 -16.31 -19.16
C TYR A 396 3.62 -17.32 -19.02
N LEU A 397 4.16 -17.81 -20.13
CA LEU A 397 5.22 -18.81 -20.18
C LEU A 397 6.47 -18.16 -20.76
N ILE A 398 7.59 -18.28 -20.05
CA ILE A 398 8.92 -17.88 -20.52
C ILE A 398 9.76 -19.15 -20.60
N LEU A 399 10.28 -19.44 -21.80
CA LEU A 399 11.08 -20.63 -22.08
C LEU A 399 12.31 -20.25 -22.91
N ASP A 400 13.42 -20.96 -22.71
CA ASP A 400 14.53 -20.90 -23.65
C ASP A 400 14.11 -21.57 -24.97
N ASN A 401 14.59 -21.09 -26.12
CA ASN A 401 14.34 -21.74 -27.41
C ASN A 401 15.26 -22.94 -27.63
N GLU A 402 15.33 -23.80 -26.63
CA GLU A 402 15.98 -25.09 -26.70
C GLU A 402 14.91 -26.21 -26.78
N ASN A 403 15.34 -27.39 -27.24
CA ASN A 403 14.53 -28.62 -27.23
C ASN A 403 13.18 -28.54 -27.97
N GLN A 404 12.07 -28.48 -27.23
CA GLN A 404 10.70 -28.62 -27.73
C GLN A 404 9.85 -27.36 -27.52
N ALA A 405 10.44 -26.25 -27.04
CA ALA A 405 9.70 -25.04 -26.71
C ALA A 405 8.98 -24.43 -27.93
N SER A 406 9.63 -24.42 -29.09
CA SER A 406 9.03 -24.04 -30.37
C SER A 406 7.80 -24.91 -30.74
N LYS A 407 7.83 -26.21 -30.43
CA LYS A 407 6.68 -27.11 -30.68
C LYS A 407 5.54 -26.88 -29.69
N LEU A 408 5.86 -26.52 -28.44
CA LEU A 408 4.86 -26.13 -27.45
C LEU A 408 4.11 -24.87 -27.92
N LYS A 409 4.84 -23.86 -28.40
CA LYS A 409 4.22 -22.62 -28.93
C LYS A 409 3.33 -22.90 -30.14
N ALA A 410 3.75 -23.77 -31.06
CA ALA A 410 2.91 -24.19 -32.18
C ALA A 410 1.63 -24.92 -31.70
N ALA A 411 1.76 -25.89 -30.79
CA ALA A 411 0.64 -26.66 -30.25
C ALA A 411 -0.38 -25.81 -29.47
N ALA A 412 0.05 -24.69 -28.87
CA ALA A 412 -0.84 -23.77 -28.17
C ALA A 412 -1.91 -23.16 -29.09
N SER A 413 -1.57 -22.89 -30.36
CA SER A 413 -2.50 -22.33 -31.36
C SER A 413 -3.62 -23.30 -31.78
N GLU A 414 -3.38 -24.60 -31.61
CA GLU A 414 -4.30 -25.66 -32.00
C GLU A 414 -5.18 -26.14 -30.84
N THR A 415 -4.69 -26.01 -29.61
CA THR A 415 -5.33 -26.58 -28.41
C THR A 415 -6.55 -25.77 -27.98
N ARG A 416 -7.72 -26.41 -27.97
CA ARG A 416 -8.99 -25.83 -27.48
C ARG A 416 -9.09 -25.90 -25.96
N SER A 417 -9.71 -24.88 -25.39
CA SER A 417 -10.11 -24.89 -23.98
C SER A 417 -11.15 -25.99 -23.74
N LEU A 418 -11.02 -26.71 -22.62
CA LEU A 418 -12.03 -27.63 -22.10
C LEU A 418 -13.16 -26.87 -21.40
N HIS A 419 -12.84 -25.70 -20.84
CA HIS A 419 -13.77 -24.89 -20.05
C HIS A 419 -14.47 -23.78 -20.84
N GLY A 420 -14.05 -23.49 -22.07
CA GLY A 420 -14.60 -22.44 -22.93
C GLY A 420 -14.78 -22.91 -24.38
N GLN A 421 -16.02 -22.86 -24.88
CA GLN A 421 -16.35 -23.38 -26.22
C GLN A 421 -15.72 -22.61 -27.39
N SER A 422 -15.38 -21.32 -27.19
CA SER A 422 -14.88 -20.40 -28.22
C SER A 422 -13.43 -19.93 -27.98
N ARG A 423 -12.71 -20.53 -27.01
CA ARG A 423 -11.41 -20.06 -26.52
C ARG A 423 -10.28 -21.07 -26.79
N MET A 424 -9.06 -20.59 -27.02
CA MET A 424 -7.87 -21.44 -26.95
C MET A 424 -7.50 -21.71 -25.49
N ALA A 425 -6.77 -22.79 -25.23
CA ALA A 425 -6.29 -23.08 -23.88
C ALA A 425 -5.25 -22.04 -23.43
N VAL A 426 -4.36 -21.61 -24.33
CA VAL A 426 -3.33 -20.59 -24.07
C VAL A 426 -3.20 -19.68 -25.30
N PRO A 427 -3.16 -18.34 -25.14
CA PRO A 427 -2.80 -17.45 -26.24
C PRO A 427 -1.35 -17.70 -26.66
N PRO A 428 -1.04 -17.88 -27.95
CA PRO A 428 0.35 -18.01 -28.41
C PRO A 428 1.25 -16.82 -28.03
N ASP A 429 0.66 -15.62 -27.91
CA ASP A 429 1.35 -14.38 -27.50
C ASP A 429 1.72 -14.35 -26.01
N HIS A 430 1.17 -15.28 -25.21
CA HIS A 430 1.52 -15.46 -23.81
C HIS A 430 2.65 -16.48 -23.63
N ILE A 431 3.25 -16.95 -24.73
CA ILE A 431 4.41 -17.84 -24.73
C ILE A 431 5.58 -17.06 -25.35
N GLN A 432 6.46 -16.57 -24.49
CA GLN A 432 7.71 -15.94 -24.89
C GLN A 432 8.80 -17.00 -24.97
N LEU A 433 9.47 -17.03 -26.13
CA LEU A 433 10.68 -17.81 -26.34
C LEU A 433 11.85 -16.83 -26.43
N TRP A 434 12.94 -17.12 -25.73
CA TRP A 434 14.22 -16.44 -25.99
C TRP A 434 14.76 -16.85 -27.36
N GLU A 435 15.45 -15.99 -28.08
CA GLU A 435 16.04 -16.34 -29.37
C GLU A 435 17.17 -17.35 -29.20
N VAL A 436 18.07 -17.10 -28.24
CA VAL A 436 19.20 -17.95 -27.90
C VAL A 436 19.01 -18.57 -26.52
N SER A 437 18.99 -17.75 -25.48
CA SER A 437 18.73 -18.14 -24.08
C SER A 437 18.51 -16.89 -23.24
N LEU A 438 18.00 -17.06 -22.02
CA LEU A 438 17.88 -15.97 -21.06
C LEU A 438 19.17 -15.14 -20.95
N GLU A 439 20.33 -15.78 -20.78
CA GLU A 439 21.61 -15.08 -20.57
C GLU A 439 22.03 -14.32 -21.83
N PHE A 440 22.08 -15.00 -22.98
CA PHE A 440 22.62 -14.42 -24.21
C PHE A 440 21.72 -13.33 -24.83
N ASP A 441 20.41 -13.41 -24.65
CA ASP A 441 19.49 -12.40 -25.17
C ASP A 441 19.54 -11.11 -24.33
N ASN A 442 19.71 -11.25 -23.02
CA ASN A 442 19.62 -10.13 -22.09
C ASN A 442 20.96 -9.46 -21.82
N PHE A 443 22.08 -10.17 -21.96
CA PHE A 443 23.41 -9.71 -21.59
C PHE A 443 24.40 -9.78 -22.76
N SER A 444 25.37 -8.85 -22.78
CA SER A 444 26.49 -8.91 -23.73
C SER A 444 27.50 -9.98 -23.32
N ASP A 445 28.35 -10.38 -24.26
CA ASP A 445 29.38 -11.39 -23.99
C ASP A 445 30.39 -10.91 -22.93
N ASP A 446 30.68 -9.59 -22.89
CA ASP A 446 31.50 -8.96 -21.85
C ASP A 446 30.82 -8.98 -20.47
N GLU A 447 29.51 -8.72 -20.40
CA GLU A 447 28.75 -8.78 -19.15
C GLU A 447 28.73 -10.20 -18.58
N ILE A 448 28.50 -11.19 -19.44
CA ILE A 448 28.50 -12.61 -19.05
C ILE A 448 29.91 -13.04 -18.60
N ALA A 449 30.96 -12.66 -19.34
CA ALA A 449 32.35 -12.95 -18.97
C ALA A 449 32.73 -12.33 -17.61
N SER A 450 32.29 -11.09 -17.38
CA SER A 450 32.48 -10.39 -16.11
C SER A 450 31.75 -11.10 -14.96
N ALA A 451 30.51 -11.52 -15.18
CA ALA A 451 29.74 -12.27 -14.19
C ALA A 451 30.40 -13.62 -13.87
N LEU A 452 30.85 -14.39 -14.88
CA LEU A 452 31.57 -15.66 -14.66
C LEU A 452 32.86 -15.47 -13.87
N THR A 453 33.60 -14.39 -14.16
CA THR A 453 34.82 -14.04 -13.42
C THR A 453 34.49 -13.71 -11.96
N ALA A 454 33.42 -12.95 -11.72
CA ALA A 454 32.96 -12.58 -10.38
C ALA A 454 32.53 -13.81 -9.55
N ILE A 455 31.89 -14.81 -10.14
CA ILE A 455 31.52 -16.07 -9.46
C ILE A 455 32.75 -16.79 -8.89
N THR A 456 33.91 -16.64 -9.52
CA THR A 456 35.16 -17.28 -9.07
C THR A 456 35.99 -16.41 -8.13
N ASP A 457 35.43 -15.30 -7.63
CA ASP A 457 36.16 -14.25 -6.89
C ASP A 457 37.42 -13.77 -7.65
N GLY A 458 37.38 -13.74 -8.99
CA GLY A 458 38.51 -13.35 -9.83
C GLY A 458 39.65 -14.39 -9.92
N ARG A 459 39.47 -15.61 -9.42
CA ARG A 459 40.49 -16.68 -9.53
C ARG A 459 40.63 -17.23 -10.94
N CYS A 460 39.54 -17.19 -11.72
CA CYS A 460 39.54 -17.57 -13.13
C CYS A 460 38.96 -16.43 -13.97
N PHE A 461 39.71 -15.99 -14.96
CA PHE A 461 39.28 -14.93 -15.87
C PHE A 461 38.62 -15.52 -17.12
N PHE A 462 37.45 -15.00 -17.46
CA PHE A 462 36.72 -15.29 -18.69
C PHE A 462 36.74 -14.03 -19.57
N ASN A 463 36.82 -14.22 -20.88
CA ASN A 463 36.77 -13.10 -21.83
C ASN A 463 35.57 -13.23 -22.78
N ALA A 464 35.19 -12.12 -23.42
CA ALA A 464 34.04 -12.08 -24.32
C ALA A 464 34.16 -13.02 -25.52
N ASN A 465 35.35 -13.23 -26.09
CA ASN A 465 35.53 -14.14 -27.23
C ASN A 465 35.23 -15.61 -26.86
N GLU A 466 35.59 -16.03 -25.65
CA GLU A 466 35.26 -17.37 -25.14
C GLU A 466 33.75 -17.55 -24.96
N VAL A 467 33.08 -16.53 -24.41
CA VAL A 467 31.63 -16.51 -24.25
C VAL A 467 30.92 -16.44 -25.60
N HIS A 468 31.45 -15.68 -26.55
CA HIS A 468 30.95 -15.58 -27.92
C HIS A 468 30.99 -16.94 -28.63
N THR A 469 32.10 -17.68 -28.46
CA THR A 469 32.22 -19.05 -28.98
C THR A 469 31.15 -19.96 -28.38
N ALA A 470 30.82 -19.80 -27.10
CA ALA A 470 29.73 -20.54 -26.46
C ALA A 470 28.34 -20.12 -26.98
N ARG A 471 28.15 -18.84 -27.33
CA ARG A 471 26.90 -18.31 -27.92
C ARG A 471 26.61 -18.92 -29.29
N GLU A 472 27.63 -19.13 -30.13
CA GLU A 472 27.49 -19.69 -31.48
C GLU A 472 27.30 -21.22 -31.50
N ASP A 473 27.43 -21.89 -30.36
CA ASP A 473 27.20 -23.34 -30.28
C ASP A 473 25.72 -23.70 -30.53
N LYS A 474 25.46 -24.96 -30.90
CA LYS A 474 24.10 -25.48 -31.08
C LYS A 474 23.30 -25.55 -29.78
N MET A 475 23.97 -25.69 -28.63
CA MET A 475 23.35 -25.64 -27.30
C MET A 475 24.11 -24.66 -26.39
N PRO A 476 23.86 -23.35 -26.56
CA PRO A 476 24.64 -22.29 -25.93
C PRO A 476 24.73 -22.42 -24.40
N GLY A 477 23.63 -22.78 -23.72
CA GLY A 477 23.65 -22.94 -22.26
C GLY A 477 24.55 -24.09 -21.78
N SER A 478 24.63 -25.18 -22.57
CA SER A 478 25.53 -26.30 -22.28
C SER A 478 26.99 -25.95 -22.58
N ALA A 479 27.25 -25.22 -23.67
CA ALA A 479 28.57 -24.73 -24.03
C ALA A 479 29.12 -23.77 -22.97
N LEU A 480 28.30 -22.86 -22.44
CA LEU A 480 28.67 -21.96 -21.34
C LEU A 480 29.04 -22.73 -20.06
N THR A 481 28.27 -23.76 -19.74
CA THR A 481 28.54 -24.65 -18.59
C THR A 481 29.85 -25.42 -18.80
N ALA A 482 30.11 -25.89 -20.02
CA ALA A 482 31.35 -26.59 -20.37
C ALA A 482 32.58 -25.66 -20.30
N LEU A 483 32.44 -24.41 -20.77
CA LEU A 483 33.47 -23.37 -20.66
C LEU A 483 33.83 -23.07 -19.20
N PHE A 484 32.82 -22.93 -18.33
CA PHE A 484 33.07 -22.71 -16.91
C PHE A 484 33.79 -23.90 -16.26
N ARG A 485 33.36 -25.13 -16.60
CA ARG A 485 33.93 -26.36 -16.07
C ARG A 485 35.37 -26.59 -16.53
N SER A 486 35.71 -26.25 -17.77
CA SER A 486 37.06 -26.43 -18.30
C SER A 486 38.09 -25.54 -17.58
N LYS A 487 37.67 -24.37 -17.09
CA LYS A 487 38.55 -23.44 -16.35
C LYS A 487 38.57 -23.67 -14.84
N THR A 488 37.45 -24.05 -14.24
CA THR A 488 37.31 -24.11 -12.78
C THR A 488 37.37 -25.52 -12.22
N ASN A 489 37.23 -26.57 -13.04
CA ASN A 489 36.98 -27.95 -12.66
C ASN A 489 35.65 -28.20 -11.89
N TYR A 490 34.82 -27.18 -11.70
CA TYR A 490 33.51 -27.28 -11.04
C TYR A 490 32.37 -27.04 -12.02
N GLY A 491 31.17 -27.54 -11.69
CA GLY A 491 29.97 -27.24 -12.49
C GLY A 491 29.49 -25.81 -12.26
N LEU A 492 29.00 -25.15 -13.32
CA LEU A 492 28.41 -23.83 -13.22
C LEU A 492 27.09 -23.89 -12.44
N ASN A 493 27.01 -23.15 -11.32
CA ASN A 493 25.76 -22.94 -10.60
C ASN A 493 24.98 -21.80 -11.28
N LYS A 494 24.04 -22.15 -12.16
CA LYS A 494 23.22 -21.18 -12.92
C LYS A 494 22.50 -20.15 -12.04
N PRO A 495 21.85 -20.50 -10.91
CA PRO A 495 21.30 -19.51 -9.97
C PRO A 495 22.32 -18.48 -9.45
N THR A 496 23.58 -18.91 -9.22
CA THR A 496 24.64 -17.98 -8.79
C THR A 496 25.03 -17.03 -9.92
N LEU A 497 25.12 -17.53 -11.16
CA LEU A 497 25.31 -16.68 -12.34
C LEU A 497 24.17 -15.66 -12.50
N ALA A 498 22.92 -16.09 -12.36
CA ALA A 498 21.77 -15.19 -12.42
C ALA A 498 21.82 -14.08 -11.36
N THR A 499 22.33 -14.38 -10.16
CA THR A 499 22.51 -13.38 -9.09
C THR A 499 23.54 -12.32 -9.48
N GLU A 500 24.68 -12.70 -10.05
CA GLU A 500 25.70 -11.75 -10.51
C GLU A 500 25.21 -10.93 -11.72
N LEU A 501 24.52 -11.58 -12.67
CA LEU A 501 23.89 -10.91 -13.80
C LEU A 501 22.82 -9.89 -13.36
N ALA A 502 22.06 -10.19 -12.30
CA ALA A 502 21.10 -9.24 -11.74
C ALA A 502 21.77 -7.97 -11.19
N LYS A 503 22.96 -8.09 -10.57
CA LYS A 503 23.73 -6.92 -10.12
C LYS A 503 24.13 -6.04 -11.30
N ILE A 504 24.67 -6.65 -12.36
CA ILE A 504 25.04 -5.95 -13.60
C ILE A 504 23.83 -5.24 -14.23
N LEU A 505 22.65 -5.87 -14.19
CA LEU A 505 21.42 -5.30 -14.73
C LEU A 505 21.00 -3.99 -14.05
N THR A 506 21.35 -3.83 -12.77
CA THR A 506 21.08 -2.63 -11.96
C THR A 506 22.22 -1.61 -11.98
N ASP A 507 23.39 -1.99 -12.50
CA ASP A 507 24.55 -1.11 -12.58
C ASP A 507 24.39 -0.06 -13.69
N ARG A 508 24.74 1.19 -13.38
CA ARG A 508 24.67 2.31 -14.32
C ARG A 508 25.82 2.32 -15.32
N SER A 509 26.92 1.61 -15.05
CA SER A 509 28.06 1.46 -15.96
C SER A 509 27.85 0.42 -17.07
N SER A 510 26.77 -0.36 -17.01
CA SER A 510 26.45 -1.38 -18.01
C SER A 510 26.24 -0.75 -19.40
N GLU A 511 26.86 -1.34 -20.44
CA GLU A 511 26.75 -0.88 -21.83
C GLU A 511 25.30 -0.87 -22.34
N ARG A 512 24.50 -1.87 -21.93
CA ARG A 512 23.07 -1.93 -22.25
C ARG A 512 22.27 -1.19 -21.19
N ARG A 513 21.44 -0.24 -21.62
CA ARG A 513 20.48 0.42 -20.73
C ARG A 513 19.50 -0.61 -20.17
N THR A 514 19.27 -0.57 -18.86
CA THR A 514 18.33 -1.45 -18.17
C THR A 514 16.93 -1.47 -18.79
N SER A 515 16.43 -0.33 -19.28
CA SER A 515 15.12 -0.22 -19.92
C SER A 515 15.00 -0.97 -21.25
N ASP A 516 16.13 -1.20 -21.92
CA ASP A 516 16.16 -1.76 -23.27
C ASP A 516 16.29 -3.28 -23.26
N ARG A 517 16.66 -3.87 -22.12
CA ARG A 517 16.80 -5.32 -21.94
C ARG A 517 15.46 -6.05 -22.17
N PRO A 518 15.44 -7.12 -22.98
CA PRO A 518 14.22 -7.90 -23.28
C PRO A 518 13.43 -8.36 -22.04
N ILE A 519 14.10 -8.90 -21.02
CA ILE A 519 13.48 -9.36 -19.78
C ILE A 519 12.76 -8.22 -19.04
N VAL A 520 13.33 -7.03 -19.00
CA VAL A 520 12.71 -5.87 -18.34
C VAL A 520 11.47 -5.41 -19.09
N LYS A 521 11.53 -5.39 -20.43
CA LYS A 521 10.36 -5.06 -21.28
C LYS A 521 9.24 -6.10 -21.09
N LEU A 522 9.59 -7.37 -21.09
CA LEU A 522 8.66 -8.48 -20.88
C LEU A 522 8.00 -8.38 -19.51
N LEU A 523 8.77 -8.22 -18.44
CA LEU A 523 8.24 -8.13 -17.08
C LEU A 523 7.37 -6.87 -16.87
N LYS A 524 7.63 -5.77 -17.59
CA LYS A 524 6.71 -4.61 -17.62
C LYS A 524 5.35 -4.99 -18.23
N ILE A 525 5.34 -5.77 -19.31
CA ILE A 525 4.10 -6.26 -19.94
C ILE A 525 3.36 -7.20 -18.97
N VAL A 526 4.05 -8.19 -18.43
CA VAL A 526 3.50 -9.17 -17.46
C VAL A 526 2.90 -8.44 -16.24
N ARG A 527 3.64 -7.48 -15.67
CA ARG A 527 3.15 -6.65 -14.56
C ARG A 527 1.91 -5.84 -14.95
N THR A 528 1.91 -5.24 -16.12
CA THR A 528 0.76 -4.46 -16.61
C THR A 528 -0.47 -5.34 -16.81
N LEU A 529 -0.30 -6.55 -17.35
CA LEU A 529 -1.37 -7.53 -17.51
C LEU A 529 -1.95 -7.96 -16.16
N ALA A 530 -1.10 -8.31 -15.19
CA ALA A 530 -1.53 -8.70 -13.85
C ALA A 530 -2.32 -7.57 -13.15
N LEU A 531 -1.84 -6.32 -13.24
CA LEU A 531 -2.53 -5.15 -12.67
C LEU A 531 -3.87 -4.86 -13.36
N ARG A 532 -3.98 -5.17 -14.66
CA ARG A 532 -5.21 -4.99 -15.46
C ARG A 532 -6.16 -6.18 -15.42
N ASN A 533 -5.87 -7.23 -14.65
CA ASN A 533 -6.74 -8.38 -14.47
C ASN A 533 -7.49 -8.33 -13.12
N PRO A 534 -8.58 -7.54 -12.98
CA PRO A 534 -9.39 -7.58 -11.78
C PRO A 534 -10.18 -8.89 -11.72
N PHE A 535 -10.16 -9.56 -10.57
CA PHE A 535 -11.03 -10.71 -10.37
C PHE A 535 -12.51 -10.30 -10.43
N PRO A 536 -13.38 -11.12 -11.05
CA PRO A 536 -14.79 -10.81 -11.14
C PRO A 536 -15.43 -10.84 -9.74
N THR A 537 -16.26 -9.84 -9.44
CA THR A 537 -17.04 -9.77 -8.19
C THR A 537 -18.46 -10.30 -8.37
N ARG A 538 -18.82 -10.71 -9.59
CA ARG A 538 -20.15 -11.21 -9.95
C ARG A 538 -20.06 -12.31 -11.01
N GLN A 539 -21.04 -13.21 -11.03
CA GLN A 539 -21.16 -14.26 -12.05
C GLN A 539 -21.22 -13.70 -13.48
N LYS A 540 -21.94 -12.59 -13.69
CA LYS A 540 -22.05 -11.95 -15.01
C LYS A 540 -20.68 -11.49 -15.53
N SER A 541 -19.88 -10.82 -14.72
CA SER A 541 -18.52 -10.40 -15.11
C SER A 541 -17.62 -11.59 -15.38
N TRP A 542 -17.74 -12.67 -14.57
CA TRP A 542 -16.98 -13.89 -14.81
C TRP A 542 -17.33 -14.51 -16.17
N LEU A 543 -18.62 -14.61 -16.51
CA LEU A 543 -19.09 -15.15 -17.80
C LEU A 543 -18.60 -14.31 -18.98
N VAL A 544 -18.64 -12.98 -18.86
CA VAL A 544 -18.13 -12.06 -19.90
C VAL A 544 -16.63 -12.28 -20.11
N ASN A 545 -15.85 -12.38 -19.03
CA ASN A 545 -14.41 -12.64 -19.14
C ASN A 545 -14.14 -14.00 -19.82
N GLN A 546 -14.88 -15.05 -19.46
CA GLN A 546 -14.72 -16.38 -20.05
C GLN A 546 -15.09 -16.41 -21.54
N ALA A 547 -16.07 -15.61 -21.97
CA ALA A 547 -16.48 -15.50 -23.37
C ALA A 547 -15.58 -14.57 -24.21
N SER A 548 -14.70 -13.80 -23.57
CA SER A 548 -13.82 -12.82 -24.22
C SER A 548 -12.47 -13.43 -24.64
N SER A 549 -11.74 -12.71 -25.51
CA SER A 549 -10.35 -13.03 -25.87
C SER A 549 -9.35 -12.78 -24.73
N PHE A 550 -9.79 -12.17 -23.63
CA PHE A 550 -8.93 -11.63 -22.59
C PHE A 550 -8.05 -12.69 -21.89
N LEU A 551 -8.57 -13.91 -21.69
CA LEU A 551 -7.85 -14.98 -21.00
C LEU A 551 -7.09 -15.92 -21.96
N GLY A 552 -7.69 -16.25 -23.12
CA GLY A 552 -7.22 -17.33 -23.99
C GLY A 552 -7.25 -17.04 -25.49
N GLY A 553 -7.52 -15.79 -25.91
CA GLY A 553 -7.73 -15.44 -27.32
C GLY A 553 -9.01 -16.05 -27.91
N VAL A 554 -9.64 -15.35 -28.87
CA VAL A 554 -10.77 -15.90 -29.63
C VAL A 554 -10.19 -16.53 -30.90
N LYS A 555 -10.47 -17.81 -31.13
CA LYS A 555 -10.10 -18.44 -32.39
C LYS A 555 -11.00 -17.84 -33.49
N LYS A 556 -10.41 -17.23 -34.52
CA LYS A 556 -11.16 -16.87 -35.72
C LYS A 556 -11.73 -18.17 -36.29
N THR A 557 -13.06 -18.24 -36.40
CA THR A 557 -13.80 -19.34 -37.02
C THR A 557 -13.39 -19.55 -38.46
#